data_AF-A0A1T4J278-F1
#
_entry.id   AF-A0A1T4J278-F1
#
_cell.length_a   1.000
_cell.length_b   1.000
_cell.length_c   1.000
_cell.angle_alpha   90.00
_cell.angle_beta   90.00
_cell.angle_gamma   90.00
#
_symmetry.space_group_name_H-M   'P 1'
#
loop_
_entity.id
_entity.type
_entity.pdbx_description
1 polymer ?
#
loop_
_entity_poly.entity_id
_entity_poly.type
_entity_poly.pdbx_seq_one_letter_code
_entity_poly.pdbx_strand_id
1 'polypeptide(L)' 'TDTERHVGDLGNIVADASGVAKIDVKDSLVKLSGEHSVIGRSIVVHAGV' A
#
# COMPACT_ATOMS: atom_id res chain seq x y z
N THR A 1 19.83 -0.66 -5.72
CA THR A 1 19.21 -1.04 -4.44
C THR A 1 18.10 -0.06 -4.19
N ASP A 2 16.86 -0.50 -4.38
CA ASP A 2 15.67 0.33 -4.15
C ASP A 2 15.35 0.36 -2.65
N THR A 3 16.24 0.97 -1.88
CA THR A 3 16.19 0.97 -0.41
C THR A 3 15.43 2.15 0.16
N GLU A 4 15.14 3.18 -0.63
CA GLU A 4 14.34 4.33 -0.21
C GLU A 4 12.95 4.29 -0.88
N ARG A 5 11.94 3.98 -0.08
CA ARG A 5 10.53 4.08 -0.43
C ARG A 5 9.80 4.88 0.63
N HIS A 6 8.71 5.55 0.28
CA HIS A 6 7.91 6.23 1.28
C HIS A 6 7.24 5.19 2.20
N VAL A 7 6.95 5.60 3.44
CA VAL A 7 6.26 4.74 4.43
C VAL A 7 4.92 4.24 3.89
N GLY A 8 4.23 5.05 3.08
CA GLY A 8 2.92 4.73 2.52
C GLY A 8 2.94 4.02 1.17
N ASP A 9 4.11 3.84 0.55
CA ASP A 9 4.20 3.07 -0.67
C ASP A 9 3.89 1.61 -0.32
N LEU A 10 3.03 0.94 -1.07
CA LEU A 10 2.70 -0.48 -0.87
C LEU A 10 2.88 -1.31 -2.16
N GLY A 11 3.36 -0.66 -3.23
CA GLY A 11 3.54 -1.28 -4.55
C GLY A 11 2.24 -1.43 -5.33
N ASN A 12 2.31 -2.24 -6.37
CA ASN A 12 1.19 -2.47 -7.30
C ASN A 12 0.36 -3.69 -6.89
N ILE A 13 -0.93 -3.63 -7.23
CA ILE A 13 -1.89 -4.72 -7.07
C ILE A 13 -2.32 -5.22 -8.45
N VAL A 14 -2.70 -6.49 -8.56
CA VAL A 14 -3.17 -7.08 -9.81
C VAL A 14 -4.64 -7.43 -9.66
N ALA A 15 -5.47 -6.87 -10.53
CA ALA A 15 -6.86 -7.26 -10.66
C ALA A 15 -6.97 -8.48 -11.59
N ASP A 16 -7.89 -9.39 -11.27
CA ASP A 16 -8.23 -10.51 -12.13
C ASP A 16 -9.06 -10.07 -13.35
N ALA A 17 -9.43 -11.03 -14.20
CA ALA A 17 -10.23 -10.77 -15.40
C ALA A 17 -11.64 -10.21 -15.10
N SER A 18 -12.11 -10.28 -13.86
CA SER A 18 -13.37 -9.68 -13.41
C SER A 18 -13.18 -8.26 -12.85
N GLY A 19 -11.96 -7.74 -12.86
CA GLY A 19 -11.63 -6.45 -12.28
C GLY A 19 -11.47 -6.47 -10.76
N VAL A 20 -11.33 -7.65 -10.14
CA VAL A 20 -11.20 -7.78 -8.67
C VAL A 20 -9.74 -8.04 -8.30
N ALA A 21 -9.18 -7.20 -7.45
CA ALA A 21 -7.88 -7.42 -6.83
C ALA A 21 -8.08 -7.96 -5.40
N LYS A 22 -7.64 -9.20 -5.14
CA LYS A 22 -7.53 -9.75 -3.78
C LYS A 22 -6.11 -9.51 -3.27
N ILE A 23 -5.99 -8.76 -2.19
CA ILE A 23 -4.71 -8.24 -1.72
C ILE A 23 -4.44 -8.80 -0.32
N ASP A 24 -3.26 -9.40 -0.15
CA ASP A 24 -2.69 -9.78 1.15
C ASP A 24 -1.23 -9.31 1.16
N VAL A 25 -0.96 -8.23 1.89
CA VAL A 25 0.35 -7.57 1.93
C VAL A 25 0.75 -7.37 3.38
N LYS A 26 1.99 -7.71 3.68
CA LYS A 26 2.63 -7.45 4.98
C LYS A 26 3.75 -6.43 4.79
N ASP A 27 3.61 -5.28 5.44
CA ASP A 27 4.59 -4.20 5.40
C ASP A 27 5.14 -3.91 6.81
N SER A 28 6.42 -3.57 6.90
CA SER A 28 7.11 -3.31 8.18
C SER A 28 7.25 -1.82 8.51
N LEU A 29 7.03 -0.92 7.55
CA LEU A 29 7.13 0.53 7.70
C LEU A 29 5.79 1.14 8.10
N VAL A 30 4.67 0.68 7.54
CA VAL A 30 3.32 1.10 7.92
C VAL A 30 3.05 0.73 9.38
N LYS A 31 2.68 1.72 10.20
CA LYS A 31 2.34 1.55 11.63
C LYS A 31 0.90 1.97 11.90
N LEU A 32 0.31 1.39 12.94
CA LEU A 32 -1.02 1.79 13.45
C LEU A 32 -0.93 2.68 14.70
N SER A 33 0.29 3.03 15.13
CA SER A 33 0.56 3.86 16.31
C SER A 33 1.90 4.59 16.17
N GLY A 34 2.11 5.63 16.97
CA GLY A 34 3.32 6.46 16.92
C GLY A 34 3.30 7.49 15.79
N GLU A 35 4.43 8.16 15.58
CA GLU A 35 4.57 9.29 14.64
C GLU A 35 4.20 8.94 13.20
N HIS A 36 4.49 7.70 12.77
CA HIS A 36 4.19 7.22 11.42
C HIS A 36 2.87 6.46 11.31
N SER A 37 1.94 6.68 12.25
CA SER A 37 0.63 6.02 12.21
C SER A 37 -0.16 6.40 10.96
N VAL A 38 -0.75 5.40 10.30
CA VAL A 38 -1.65 5.59 9.15
C VAL A 38 -3.13 5.72 9.56
N ILE A 39 -3.45 5.60 10.84
CA ILE A 39 -4.81 5.80 11.34
C ILE A 39 -5.27 7.23 11.05
N GLY A 40 -6.48 7.38 10.48
CA GLY A 40 -7.04 8.67 10.06
C GLY A 40 -6.52 9.19 8.72
N ARG A 41 -5.69 8.41 8.02
CA ARG A 41 -5.24 8.70 6.64
C ARG A 41 -6.04 7.89 5.62
N SER A 42 -5.78 8.11 4.34
CA SER A 42 -6.45 7.42 3.23
C SER A 42 -5.59 6.30 2.65
N ILE A 43 -6.25 5.24 2.17
CA ILE A 43 -5.67 4.28 1.23
C ILE A 43 -6.13 4.69 -0.17
N VAL A 44 -5.19 4.74 -1.12
CA VAL A 44 -5.45 5.18 -2.50
C VAL A 44 -5.05 4.08 -3.47
N VAL A 45 -5.95 3.79 -4.41
CA VAL A 45 -5.67 2.95 -5.59
C VAL A 45 -5.69 3.86 -6.80
N HIS A 46 -4.61 3.86 -7.59
CA HIS A 46 -4.51 4.65 -8.81
C HIS A 46 -5.03 3.86 -10.01
N ALA A 47 -5.66 4.55 -10.97
CA ALA A 47 -5.85 4.01 -12.31
C ALA A 47 -4.54 4.18 -13.09
N GLY A 48 -3.95 3.08 -13.58
CA GLY A 48 -2.69 3.12 -14.34
C GLY A 48 -1.91 1.81 -14.30
N VAL A 49 -0.96 1.68 -15.24
CA VAL A 49 0.05 0.60 -15.34
C VAL A 49 1.42 1.11 -14.91
#